data_AF-A0A8H4AYE0-F1
#
_entry.id   AF-A0A8H4AYE0-F1
#
_cell.length_a   1.000
_cell.length_b   1.000
_cell.length_c   1.000
_cell.angle_alpha   90.00
_cell.angle_beta   90.00
_cell.angle_gamma   90.00
#
_symmetry.space_group_name_H-M   'P 1'
#
loop_
_entity.id
_entity.type
_entity.pdbx_description
1 polymer ?
#
loop_
_entity_poly.entity_id
_entity_poly.type
_entity_poly.pdbx_seq_one_letter_code
_entity_poly.pdbx_strand_id
1 'polypeptide(L)' 'MGDAAAISGLGFCYQNGIGVEKDGQKAFEYYQKSANMGNSEGTRMVGFCYQNGIGVEKDEQKAFEYYQESADMGIC' A
#
# COMPACT_ATOMS: atom_id res chain seq x y z
N MET A 1 -8.54 12.28 -9.49
CA MET A 1 -8.50 12.20 -8.02
C MET A 1 -9.32 11.04 -7.44
N GLY A 2 -10.30 10.45 -8.14
CA GLY A 2 -11.12 9.35 -7.58
C GLY A 2 -10.58 7.91 -7.70
N ASP A 3 -9.50 7.67 -8.46
CA ASP A 3 -9.07 6.31 -8.80
C ASP A 3 -8.13 5.68 -7.73
N ALA A 4 -7.15 6.46 -7.24
CA ALA A 4 -6.12 5.91 -6.35
C ALA A 4 -6.66 5.48 -4.97
N ALA A 5 -7.57 6.24 -4.36
CA ALA A 5 -8.18 5.85 -3.09
C ALA A 5 -9.05 4.59 -3.22
N ALA A 6 -9.74 4.42 -4.35
CA ALA A 6 -10.51 3.21 -4.63
C ALA A 6 -9.59 1.99 -4.85
N ILE A 7 -8.45 2.20 -5.53
CA ILE A 7 -7.40 1.18 -5.72
C ILE A 7 -6.82 0.73 -4.37
N SER A 8 -6.53 1.66 -3.43
CA SER A 8 -6.12 1.29 -2.07
C SER A 8 -7.21 0.47 -1.34
N GLY A 9 -8.49 0.82 -1.55
CA GLY A 9 -9.61 0.04 -1.00
C GLY A 9 -9.66 -1.41 -1.51
N LEU A 10 -9.33 -1.65 -2.78
CA LEU A 10 -9.20 -3.01 -3.32
C LEU A 10 -8.06 -3.77 -2.65
N GLY A 11 -6.91 -3.11 -2.43
CA GLY A 11 -5.80 -3.69 -1.68
C GLY A 11 -6.23 -4.12 -0.27
N PHE A 12 -7.01 -3.28 0.40
CA PHE A 12 -7.55 -3.58 1.73
C PHE A 12 -8.50 -4.78 1.74
N CYS A 13 -9.35 -4.91 0.72
CA CYS A 13 -10.23 -6.07 0.57
C CYS A 13 -9.42 -7.36 0.41
N TYR A 14 -8.38 -7.37 -0.42
CA TYR A 14 -7.50 -8.54 -0.57
C TYR A 14 -6.69 -8.84 0.69
N GLN A 15 -6.23 -7.82 1.42
CA GLN A 15 -5.51 -8.00 2.68
C GLN A 15 -6.37 -8.68 3.76
N ASN A 16 -7.66 -8.32 3.82
CA ASN A 16 -8.58 -8.77 4.87
C ASN A 16 -9.55 -9.88 4.42
N GLY A 17 -9.59 -10.21 3.13
CA GLY A 17 -10.54 -11.17 2.57
C GLY A 17 -11.99 -10.67 2.56
N ILE A 18 -12.21 -9.37 2.31
CA ILE A 18 -13.55 -8.77 2.29
C ILE A 18 -14.16 -8.93 0.90
N GLY A 19 -15.10 -9.86 0.75
CA GLY A 19 -15.76 -10.13 -0.53
C GLY A 19 -14.87 -10.82 -1.58
N VAL A 20 -13.60 -11.08 -1.24
CA VAL A 20 -12.60 -11.80 -2.04
C VAL A 20 -11.80 -12.72 -1.13
N GLU A 21 -11.12 -13.72 -1.70
CA GLU A 21 -10.16 -14.52 -0.94
C GLU A 21 -8.98 -13.65 -0.48
N LYS A 22 -8.51 -13.90 0.75
CA LYS A 22 -7.37 -13.17 1.31
C LYS A 22 -6.11 -13.47 0.49
N ASP A 23 -5.50 -12.42 -0.05
CA ASP A 23 -4.32 -12.50 -0.89
C ASP A 23 -3.40 -11.31 -0.61
N GLY A 24 -2.33 -11.56 0.12
CA GLY A 24 -1.36 -10.51 0.47
C GLY A 24 -0.63 -9.96 -0.74
N GLN A 25 -0.34 -10.80 -1.74
CA GLN A 25 0.41 -10.40 -2.93
C GLN A 25 -0.42 -9.45 -3.78
N LYS A 26 -1.70 -9.78 -4.02
CA LYS A 26 -2.62 -8.84 -4.69
C LYS A 26 -2.81 -7.56 -3.88
N ALA A 27 -2.94 -7.65 -2.55
CA ALA A 27 -3.04 -6.47 -1.72
C ALA A 27 -1.86 -5.51 -1.95
N PHE A 28 -0.64 -6.04 -1.93
CA PHE A 28 0.58 -5.30 -2.22
C PHE A 28 0.58 -4.67 -3.62
N GLU A 29 0.18 -5.41 -4.66
CA GLU A 29 0.10 -4.90 -6.03
C GLU A 29 -0.86 -3.70 -6.16
N TYR A 30 -2.04 -3.76 -5.52
CA TYR A 30 -2.98 -2.65 -5.52
C TYR A 30 -2.45 -1.44 -4.74
N TYR A 31 -1.83 -1.64 -3.57
CA TYR A 31 -1.21 -0.54 -2.83
C TYR A 31 -0.08 0.12 -3.62
N GLN A 32 0.78 -0.67 -4.29
CA GLN A 32 1.84 -0.15 -5.15
C GLN A 32 1.26 0.64 -6.34
N LYS A 33 0.19 0.15 -6.95
CA LYS A 33 -0.50 0.86 -8.02
C LYS A 33 -1.04 2.22 -7.55
N SER A 34 -1.59 2.27 -6.33
CA SER A 34 -2.07 3.51 -5.72
C SER A 34 -0.92 4.48 -5.42
N ALA A 35 0.19 3.99 -4.85
CA ALA A 35 1.41 4.77 -4.61
C ALA A 35 1.94 5.40 -5.91
N ASN A 36 1.99 4.61 -7.00
CA ASN A 36 2.43 5.08 -8.32
C ASN A 36 1.52 6.15 -8.95
N MET A 37 0.29 6.30 -8.46
CA MET A 37 -0.62 7.39 -8.84
C MET A 37 -0.44 8.66 -7.99
N GLY A 38 0.61 8.72 -7.16
CA GLY A 38 0.90 9.84 -6.27
C GLY A 38 -0.04 9.91 -5.06
N ASN A 39 -0.60 8.78 -4.64
CA ASN A 39 -1.49 8.73 -3.48
C ASN A 39 -0.69 8.41 -2.21
N SER A 40 -0.61 9.38 -1.30
CA SER A 40 0.11 9.25 -0.04
C SER A 40 -0.35 8.07 0.81
N GLU A 41 -1.66 7.75 0.80
CA GLU A 41 -2.21 6.60 1.51
C GLU A 41 -1.77 5.27 0.88
N GLY A 42 -1.75 5.18 -0.45
CA GLY A 42 -1.19 4.04 -1.18
C GLY A 42 0.28 3.82 -0.82
N THR A 43 1.09 4.89 -0.86
CA THR A 43 2.51 4.86 -0.47
C THR A 43 2.69 4.40 0.99
N ARG A 44 1.85 4.89 1.92
CA ARG A 44 1.84 4.44 3.32
C ARG A 44 1.55 2.95 3.44
N MET A 45 0.56 2.44 2.69
CA MET A 45 0.19 1.02 2.72
C MET A 45 1.30 0.12 2.15
N VAL A 46 2.07 0.59 1.17
CA VAL A 46 3.27 -0.13 0.69
C VAL A 46 4.31 -0.25 1.80
N GLY A 47 4.60 0.84 2.52
CA GLY A 47 5.48 0.80 3.70
C GLY A 47 4.98 -0.18 4.76
N PHE A 48 3.66 -0.21 5.01
CA PHE A 48 3.04 -1.16 5.93
C PHE A 48 3.20 -2.62 5.48
N CYS A 49 3.09 -2.91 4.18
CA CYS A 49 3.34 -4.24 3.63
C CYS A 49 4.78 -4.70 3.86
N TYR A 50 5.77 -3.84 3.60
CA TYR A 50 7.18 -4.16 3.86
C TYR A 50 7.47 -4.33 5.35
N GLN A 51 6.84 -3.56 6.23
CA GLN A 51 7.02 -3.70 7.68
C GLN A 51 6.48 -5.04 8.20
N ASN A 52 5.37 -5.53 7.64
CA ASN A 52 4.65 -6.72 8.15
C ASN A 52 4.84 -7.98 7.30
N GLY A 53 5.53 -7.88 6.16
CA GLY A 53 5.68 -8.98 5.20
C GLY A 53 4.38 -9.38 4.52
N ILE A 54 3.51 -8.42 4.18
CA ILE A 54 2.21 -8.70 3.54
C ILE A 54 2.40 -8.70 2.02
N GLY A 55 2.41 -9.91 1.43
CA GLY A 55 2.54 -10.08 -0.02
C GLY A 55 3.93 -9.81 -0.58
N VAL A 56 4.87 -9.43 0.29
CA VAL A 56 6.27 -9.12 -0.01
C VAL A 56 7.12 -9.59 1.16
N GLU A 57 8.40 -9.85 0.92
CA GLU A 57 9.35 -10.11 2.00
C GLU A 57 9.43 -8.89 2.93
N LYS A 58 9.50 -9.17 4.24
CA LYS A 58 9.62 -8.12 5.25
C LYS A 58 10.94 -7.38 5.07
N ASP A 59 10.88 -6.06 4.96
CA ASP A 59 12.04 -5.18 4.79
C ASP A 59 11.78 -3.86 5.53
N GLU A 60 12.37 -3.71 6.71
CA GLU A 60 12.18 -2.52 7.55
C GLU A 60 12.82 -1.26 6.96
N GLN A 61 13.89 -1.42 6.17
CA GLN A 61 14.54 -0.29 5.51
C GLN A 61 13.62 0.27 4.42
N LYS A 62 13.08 -0.59 3.55
CA LYS A 62 12.11 -0.16 2.55
C LYS A 62 10.85 0.41 3.18
N ALA A 63 10.37 -0.19 4.26
CA ALA A 63 9.22 0.35 4.99
C ALA A 63 9.45 1.81 5.42
N PHE A 64 10.63 2.10 5.98
CA PHE A 64 11.02 3.46 6.36
C PHE A 64 11.07 4.41 5.15
N GLU A 65 11.68 3.99 4.04
CA GLU A 65 11.77 4.79 2.81
C GLU A 65 10.38 5.18 2.29
N TYR A 66 9.44 4.23 2.21
CA TYR A 66 8.07 4.50 1.77
C TYR A 66 7.27 5.36 2.78
N TYR A 67 7.50 5.22 4.08
CA TYR A 67 6.88 6.10 5.06
C TYR A 67 7.39 7.53 4.98
N GLN A 68 8.69 7.72 4.75
CA GLN A 68 9.26 9.04 4.54
C GLN A 68 8.69 9.69 3.28
N GLU A 69 8.61 8.95 2.17
CA GLU A 69 8.02 9.43 0.93
C GLU A 69 6.54 9.82 1.11
N SER A 70 5.75 9.01 1.82
CA SER A 70 4.36 9.30 2.14
C SER A 70 4.20 10.59 2.97
N ALA A 71 5.11 10.81 3.94
CA ALA A 71 5.12 12.02 4.75
C ALA A 71 5.45 13.26 3.92
N ASP A 72 6.43 13.17 3.01
CA ASP A 72 6.82 14.27 2.13
C ASP A 72 5.69 14.64 1.15
N MET A 73 4.92 13.65 0.66
CA MET A 73 3.73 13.89 -0.17
C MET A 73 2.58 14.58 0.58
N GLY A 74 2.49 14.41 1.91
CA GLY A 74 1.44 15.02 2.73
C GLY A 74 1.71 16.46 3.16
N ILE A 75 2.92 16.98 2.92
CA ILE A 75 3.37 18.31 3.35
C ILE A 75 3.23 19.36 2.22
N CYS A 76 2.82 18.97 1.00
CA CYS A 76 2.70 19.84 -0.17
C CYS A 76 1.26 20.20 -0.55
#